data_AF-A0A3R7PKE7-F1
#
_entry.id   AF-A0A3R7PKE7-F1
#
_cell.length_a   1.000
_cell.length_b   1.000
_cell.length_c   1.000
_cell.angle_alpha   90.00
_cell.angle_beta   90.00
_cell.angle_gamma   90.00
#
_symmetry.space_group_name_H-M   'P 1'
#
loop_
_entity.id
_entity.type
_entity.pdbx_description
1 polymer ?
#
loop_
_entity_poly.entity_id
_entity_poly.type
_entity_poly.pdbx_seq_one_letter_code
_entity_poly.pdbx_strand_id
1 'polypeptide(L)'
;MDFTAKAEEKSDDSHVFCPIPALRSGEQFRNFLTTVEIPCDNVTTFGGPPRGKKGSSKNVCLDGRFDVIPGRCVVFSFGINHDWSFEDEMAEFGCKVFAYDPTMDVESHQRSPNLQFFSTGISNYNGTKVIGMGKNWKERKVDRFENLVKEAGMEGRPIDVVKLDVELSELDFLQDMLFNSRHVLGSIKQLAMEIHSHFRIPSKVAGRRNSL
;
A
#
# COMPACT_ATOMS: atom_id res chain seq x y z
N MET A 1 23.94 -30.61 36.48
CA MET A 1 24.44 -29.46 35.70
C MET A 1 23.25 -28.95 34.93
N ASP A 2 22.50 -28.05 35.55
CA ASP A 2 21.32 -27.42 34.99
C ASP A 2 21.75 -26.41 33.93
N PHE A 3 21.25 -26.59 32.71
CA PHE A 3 21.31 -25.59 31.65
C PHE A 3 20.02 -24.78 31.68
N THR A 4 19.96 -23.79 32.56
CA THR A 4 18.94 -22.73 32.48
C THR A 4 19.43 -21.68 31.49
N ALA A 5 18.91 -21.76 30.25
CA ALA A 5 19.05 -20.71 29.27
C ALA A 5 18.37 -19.44 29.82
N LYS A 6 19.17 -18.36 29.99
CA LYS A 6 18.64 -17.03 30.29
C LYS A 6 17.81 -16.58 29.09
N ALA A 7 16.53 -16.31 29.34
CA ALA A 7 15.69 -15.57 28.42
C ALA A 7 16.31 -14.19 28.18
N GLU A 8 16.57 -13.85 26.91
CA GLU A 8 16.90 -12.50 26.51
C GLU A 8 15.73 -11.59 26.85
N GLU A 9 16.00 -10.54 27.62
CA GLU A 9 15.03 -9.49 27.96
C GLU A 9 14.51 -8.85 26.67
N LYS A 10 13.19 -9.01 26.44
CA LYS A 10 12.47 -8.21 25.44
C LYS A 10 12.68 -6.74 25.76
N SER A 11 13.12 -5.98 24.75
CA SER A 11 13.29 -4.54 24.81
C SER A 11 12.01 -3.88 25.31
N ASP A 12 12.18 -3.06 26.36
CA ASP A 12 11.24 -2.14 26.97
C ASP A 12 10.39 -1.40 25.92
N ASP A 13 9.09 -1.70 25.90
CA ASP A 13 8.08 -1.04 25.06
C ASP A 13 7.80 0.34 25.65
N SER A 14 8.78 1.24 25.54
CA SER A 14 8.64 2.64 25.94
C SER A 14 7.45 3.21 25.16
N HIS A 15 6.37 3.53 25.88
CA HIS A 15 5.15 4.12 25.37
C HIS A 15 5.41 5.01 24.15
N VAL A 16 4.96 4.56 22.96
CA VAL A 16 4.98 5.38 21.75
C VAL A 16 4.11 6.60 22.03
N PHE A 17 4.75 7.72 22.36
CA PHE A 17 4.08 8.99 22.54
C PHE A 17 3.55 9.43 21.17
N CYS A 18 2.25 9.26 20.96
CA CYS A 18 1.57 9.81 19.80
C CYS A 18 1.05 11.22 20.19
N PRO A 19 1.67 12.30 19.69
CA PRO A 19 1.23 13.67 20.02
C PRO A 19 -0.13 14.00 19.40
N ILE A 20 -0.64 13.15 18.51
CA ILE A 20 -1.88 13.35 17.77
C ILE A 20 -3.04 12.87 18.65
N PRO A 21 -3.96 13.77 19.05
CA PRO A 21 -5.14 13.37 19.80
C PRO A 21 -5.97 12.35 19.02
N ALA A 22 -6.55 11.38 19.72
CA ALA A 22 -7.44 10.41 19.09
C ALA A 22 -8.59 11.11 18.35
N LEU A 23 -8.74 10.81 17.06
CA LEU A 23 -9.77 11.35 16.19
C LEU A 23 -11.12 10.75 16.60
N ARG A 24 -12.13 11.61 16.86
CA ARG A 24 -13.43 11.23 17.44
C ARG A 24 -14.59 11.26 16.46
N SER A 25 -14.35 11.68 15.21
CA SER A 25 -15.39 11.77 14.18
C SER A 25 -14.82 11.55 12.78
N GLY A 26 -15.68 11.17 11.83
CA GLY A 26 -15.29 11.03 10.43
C GLY A 26 -14.83 12.36 9.79
N GLU A 27 -15.32 13.50 10.28
CA GLU A 27 -14.85 14.82 9.84
C GLU A 27 -13.43 15.10 10.31
N GLN A 28 -13.12 14.81 11.59
CA GLN A 28 -11.74 14.92 12.10
C GLN A 28 -10.80 13.98 11.35
N PHE A 29 -11.22 12.74 11.07
CA PHE A 29 -10.45 11.80 10.26
C PHE A 29 -10.19 12.32 8.85
N ARG A 30 -11.23 12.78 8.15
CA ARG A 30 -11.08 13.35 6.82
C ARG A 30 -10.18 14.58 6.81
N ASN A 31 -10.38 15.51 7.75
CA ASN A 31 -9.57 16.72 7.83
C ASN A 31 -8.11 16.38 8.13
N PHE A 32 -7.85 15.41 9.01
CA PHE A 32 -6.50 14.91 9.28
C PHE A 32 -5.84 14.37 8.01
N LEU A 33 -6.52 13.50 7.26
CA LEU A 33 -5.97 12.92 6.02
C LEU A 33 -5.86 13.91 4.85
N THR A 34 -6.69 14.94 4.81
CA THR A 34 -6.69 15.94 3.73
C THR A 34 -5.83 17.16 4.02
N THR A 35 -5.32 17.31 5.24
CA THR A 35 -4.41 18.40 5.59
C THR A 35 -3.02 18.07 5.08
N VAL A 36 -2.51 18.89 4.15
CA VAL A 36 -1.16 18.75 3.64
C VAL A 36 -0.17 19.24 4.68
N GLU A 37 0.54 18.32 5.33
CA GLU A 37 1.61 18.66 6.29
C GLU A 37 2.95 18.90 5.59
N ILE A 38 3.20 18.20 4.48
CA ILE A 38 4.43 18.29 3.70
C ILE A 38 4.05 18.61 2.24
N PRO A 39 4.28 19.84 1.76
CA PRO A 39 3.97 20.21 0.37
C PRO A 39 4.90 19.49 -0.61
N CYS A 40 4.39 19.12 -1.77
CA CYS A 40 5.15 18.55 -2.87
C CYS A 40 5.23 19.54 -4.04
N ASP A 41 6.42 19.96 -4.43
CA ASP A 41 6.60 20.93 -5.53
C ASP A 41 6.51 20.23 -6.90
N ASN A 42 7.00 19.00 -6.99
CA ASN A 42 6.99 18.18 -8.20
C ASN A 42 6.05 16.98 -8.06
N VAL A 43 4.75 17.23 -8.02
CA VAL A 43 3.74 16.15 -8.02
C VAL A 43 3.49 15.67 -9.44
N THR A 44 3.53 14.36 -9.65
CA THR A 44 3.14 13.71 -10.90
C THR A 44 2.00 12.73 -10.64
N THR A 45 1.00 12.77 -11.51
CA THR A 45 -0.14 11.85 -11.46
C THR A 45 0.14 10.67 -12.38
N PHE A 46 0.04 9.46 -11.85
CA PHE A 46 0.16 8.20 -12.59
C PHE A 46 -1.18 7.47 -12.60
N GLY A 47 -1.50 6.81 -13.71
CA GLY A 47 -2.72 6.04 -13.91
C GLY A 47 -3.97 6.89 -14.20
N GLY A 48 -5.07 6.21 -14.48
CA GLY A 48 -6.35 6.79 -14.86
C GLY A 48 -6.44 7.23 -16.33
N PRO A 49 -7.45 8.03 -16.71
CA PRO A 49 -7.74 8.31 -18.12
C PRO A 49 -6.59 9.07 -18.80
N PRO A 50 -6.30 8.79 -20.10
CA PRO A 50 -7.13 8.02 -21.02
C PRO A 50 -6.87 6.50 -21.02
N ARG A 51 -5.82 6.01 -20.34
CA ARG A 51 -5.45 4.58 -20.34
C ARG A 51 -6.26 3.76 -19.34
N GLY A 52 -6.61 4.36 -18.21
CA GLY A 52 -7.33 3.75 -17.11
C GLY A 52 -8.73 4.31 -16.86
N LYS A 53 -9.36 3.78 -15.83
CA LYS A 53 -10.68 4.17 -15.32
C LYS A 53 -10.60 5.52 -14.62
N LYS A 54 -11.73 6.23 -14.58
CA LYS A 54 -11.82 7.46 -13.79
C LYS A 54 -11.67 7.14 -12.30
N GLY A 55 -10.73 7.80 -11.62
CA GLY A 55 -10.50 7.67 -10.17
C GLY A 55 -9.36 6.74 -9.77
N SER A 56 -8.76 6.00 -10.72
CA SER A 56 -7.60 5.12 -10.47
C SER A 56 -6.25 5.84 -10.49
N SER A 57 -6.24 7.12 -10.86
CA SER A 57 -5.04 7.95 -10.80
C SER A 57 -4.55 8.11 -9.35
N LYS A 58 -3.25 7.98 -9.13
CA LYS A 58 -2.60 8.29 -7.85
C LYS A 58 -1.50 9.31 -8.04
N ASN A 59 -1.34 10.21 -7.07
CA ASN A 59 -0.29 11.23 -7.08
C ASN A 59 0.98 10.66 -6.43
N VAL A 60 2.12 10.88 -7.07
CA VAL A 60 3.44 10.54 -6.54
C VAL A 60 4.27 11.81 -6.50
N CYS A 61 4.90 12.08 -5.36
CA CYS A 61 5.80 13.21 -5.23
C CYS A 61 7.19 12.85 -5.75
N LEU A 62 7.69 13.64 -6.69
CA LEU A 62 9.01 13.48 -7.32
C LEU A 62 10.01 14.54 -6.83
N ASP A 63 9.73 15.19 -5.71
CA ASP A 63 10.71 16.04 -5.03
C ASP A 63 11.97 15.23 -4.71
N GLY A 64 13.15 15.86 -4.83
CA GLY A 64 14.43 15.18 -4.64
C GLY A 64 14.57 14.46 -3.28
N ARG A 65 13.90 14.94 -2.22
CA ARG A 65 13.90 14.28 -0.91
C ARG A 65 13.30 12.86 -0.91
N PHE A 66 12.49 12.52 -1.91
CA PHE A 66 11.92 11.18 -2.08
C PHE A 66 12.70 10.33 -3.08
N ASP A 67 13.61 10.89 -3.88
CA ASP A 67 14.54 10.15 -4.75
C ASP A 67 13.89 9.04 -5.61
N VAL A 68 12.69 9.30 -6.14
CA VAL A 68 11.99 8.36 -7.05
C VAL A 68 12.66 8.41 -8.42
N ILE A 69 13.72 7.63 -8.59
CA ILE A 69 14.65 7.73 -9.73
C ILE A 69 14.42 6.57 -10.72
N PRO A 70 14.12 6.86 -12.01
CA PRO A 70 14.04 5.87 -13.07
C PRO A 70 15.20 4.88 -13.08
N GLY A 71 14.91 3.59 -13.25
CA GLY A 71 15.88 2.49 -13.26
C GLY A 71 16.35 2.05 -11.87
N ARG A 72 15.97 2.76 -10.80
CA ARG A 72 16.33 2.41 -9.41
C ARG A 72 15.14 2.27 -8.47
N CYS A 73 14.01 2.87 -8.82
CA CYS A 73 12.82 2.89 -7.98
C CYS A 73 12.12 1.53 -7.92
N VAL A 74 11.53 1.24 -6.76
CA VAL A 74 10.77 0.03 -6.46
C VAL A 74 9.35 0.41 -6.07
N VAL A 75 8.37 -0.22 -6.70
CA VAL A 75 6.95 0.01 -6.47
C VAL A 75 6.26 -1.29 -6.10
N PHE A 76 5.49 -1.26 -5.02
CA PHE A 76 4.50 -2.31 -4.73
C PHE A 76 3.12 -1.74 -4.98
N SER A 77 2.30 -2.43 -5.75
CA SER A 77 0.93 -2.02 -6.04
C SER A 77 -0.05 -3.13 -5.70
N PHE A 78 -1.08 -2.79 -4.93
CA PHE A 78 -2.12 -3.72 -4.51
C PHE A 78 -3.48 -3.24 -4.99
N GLY A 79 -4.27 -4.17 -5.55
CA GLY A 79 -5.61 -3.88 -6.08
C GLY A 79 -5.54 -3.23 -7.45
N ILE A 80 -5.46 -4.09 -8.47
CA ILE A 80 -5.32 -3.69 -9.87
C ILE A 80 -6.72 -3.57 -10.49
N ASN A 81 -7.62 -4.51 -10.19
CA ASN A 81 -9.01 -4.52 -10.63
C ASN A 81 -9.15 -4.27 -12.14
N HIS A 82 -8.30 -4.96 -12.93
CA HIS A 82 -8.20 -4.84 -14.39
C HIS A 82 -7.89 -3.44 -14.93
N ASP A 83 -7.45 -2.50 -14.08
CA ASP A 83 -6.90 -1.22 -14.48
C ASP A 83 -5.41 -1.18 -14.17
N TRP A 84 -4.61 -1.40 -15.21
CA TRP A 84 -3.15 -1.45 -15.14
C TRP A 84 -2.47 -0.10 -15.35
N SER A 85 -3.25 0.97 -15.54
CA SER A 85 -2.70 2.25 -16.00
C SER A 85 -1.63 2.82 -15.06
N PHE A 86 -1.81 2.70 -13.74
CA PHE A 86 -0.82 3.13 -12.77
C PHE A 86 0.46 2.28 -12.86
N GLU A 87 0.31 0.95 -12.87
CA GLU A 87 1.44 0.03 -12.83
C GLU A 87 2.25 0.08 -14.12
N ASP A 88 1.57 0.15 -15.27
CA ASP A 88 2.21 0.28 -16.58
C ASP A 88 2.95 1.62 -16.68
N GLU A 89 2.35 2.74 -16.25
CA GLU A 89 3.01 4.05 -16.29
C GLU A 89 4.22 4.15 -15.33
N MET A 90 4.15 3.55 -14.14
CA MET A 90 5.31 3.48 -13.23
C MET A 90 6.44 2.59 -13.79
N ALA A 91 6.08 1.50 -14.49
CA ALA A 91 7.05 0.64 -15.17
C ALA A 91 7.69 1.33 -16.39
N GLU A 92 6.91 2.09 -17.15
CA GLU A 92 7.37 2.93 -18.28
C GLU A 92 8.23 4.10 -17.80
N PHE A 93 7.91 4.70 -16.65
CA PHE A 93 8.76 5.67 -15.98
C PHE A 93 10.12 5.08 -15.58
N GLY A 94 10.20 3.76 -15.43
CA GLY A 94 11.44 3.01 -15.22
C GLY A 94 11.55 2.36 -13.84
N CYS A 95 10.49 2.30 -13.05
CA CYS A 95 10.52 1.58 -11.78
C CYS A 95 10.36 0.08 -11.95
N LYS A 96 10.94 -0.70 -11.05
CA LYS A 96 10.59 -2.11 -10.89
C LYS A 96 9.29 -2.20 -10.09
N VAL A 97 8.26 -2.78 -10.69
CA VAL A 97 6.90 -2.82 -10.14
C VAL A 97 6.50 -4.26 -9.82
N PHE A 98 6.03 -4.47 -8.59
CA PHE A 98 5.43 -5.72 -8.13
C PHE A 98 3.94 -5.46 -7.86
N ALA A 99 3.10 -6.00 -8.73
CA ALA A 99 1.65 -5.81 -8.71
C ALA A 99 0.94 -7.05 -8.13
N TYR A 100 -0.01 -6.83 -7.23
CA TYR A 100 -0.67 -7.87 -6.44
C TYR A 100 -2.19 -7.69 -6.50
N ASP A 101 -2.89 -8.70 -6.99
CA ASP A 101 -4.35 -8.71 -6.95
C ASP A 101 -4.91 -10.15 -7.02
N PRO A 102 -5.50 -10.66 -5.93
CA PRO A 102 -6.05 -12.01 -5.90
C PRO A 102 -7.40 -12.13 -6.63
N THR A 103 -8.01 -11.03 -7.05
CA THR A 103 -9.36 -10.99 -7.65
C THR A 103 -9.37 -11.05 -9.17
N MET A 104 -8.20 -10.92 -9.79
CA MET A 104 -8.04 -10.90 -11.25
C MET A 104 -8.34 -12.22 -11.96
N ASP A 105 -8.44 -13.33 -11.21
CA ASP A 105 -8.68 -14.68 -11.73
C ASP A 105 -7.67 -15.12 -12.83
N VAL A 106 -6.41 -14.67 -12.69
CA VAL A 106 -5.28 -15.07 -13.53
C VAL A 106 -4.09 -15.49 -12.67
N GLU A 107 -3.23 -16.35 -13.21
CA GLU A 107 -2.00 -16.78 -12.53
C GLU A 107 -0.96 -15.65 -12.47
N SER A 108 -0.06 -15.72 -11.50
CA SER A 108 1.11 -14.84 -11.41
C SER A 108 1.96 -14.95 -12.68
N HIS A 109 2.35 -13.81 -13.26
CA HIS A 109 3.09 -13.78 -14.53
C HIS A 109 3.93 -12.51 -14.68
N GLN A 110 4.91 -12.56 -15.57
CA GLN A 110 5.61 -11.36 -16.02
C GLN A 110 4.71 -10.60 -17.00
N ARG A 111 4.32 -9.37 -16.67
CA ARG A 111 3.46 -8.55 -17.53
C ARG A 111 4.26 -7.71 -18.51
N SER A 112 5.36 -7.12 -18.06
CA SER A 112 6.33 -6.39 -18.89
C SER A 112 7.74 -6.49 -18.28
N PRO A 113 8.84 -6.09 -18.94
CA PRO A 113 10.19 -6.24 -18.39
C PRO A 113 10.39 -5.69 -16.97
N ASN A 114 9.67 -4.61 -16.63
CA ASN A 114 9.76 -3.95 -15.33
C ASN A 114 8.56 -4.20 -14.42
N LEU A 115 7.57 -5.01 -14.84
CA LEU A 115 6.32 -5.22 -14.11
C LEU A 115 6.00 -6.72 -13.97
N GLN A 116 6.00 -7.20 -12.73
CA GLN A 116 5.62 -8.56 -12.38
C GLN A 116 4.28 -8.56 -11.63
N PHE A 117 3.39 -9.48 -12.01
CA PHE A 117 2.09 -9.64 -11.37
C PHE A 117 2.04 -10.91 -10.51
N PHE A 118 1.35 -10.81 -9.37
CA PHE A 118 1.08 -11.90 -8.44
C PHE A 118 -0.40 -11.97 -8.07
N SER A 119 -0.94 -13.19 -8.05
CA SER A 119 -2.32 -13.48 -7.63
C SER A 119 -2.50 -13.61 -6.09
N THR A 120 -1.59 -13.01 -5.32
CA THR A 120 -1.62 -12.98 -3.84
C THR A 120 -2.20 -11.65 -3.37
N GLY A 121 -3.08 -11.67 -2.36
CA GLY A 121 -3.59 -10.46 -1.70
C GLY A 121 -2.73 -10.01 -0.52
N ILE A 122 -2.95 -8.78 -0.06
CA ILE A 122 -2.32 -8.22 1.13
C ILE A 122 -3.20 -8.42 2.38
N SER A 123 -2.57 -8.74 3.50
CA SER A 123 -3.20 -8.91 4.81
C SER A 123 -2.19 -8.67 5.95
N ASN A 124 -2.62 -8.80 7.21
CA ASN A 124 -1.77 -8.84 8.40
C ASN A 124 -1.32 -10.27 8.79
N TYR A 125 -1.63 -11.27 7.97
CA TYR A 125 -1.21 -12.67 8.17
C TYR A 125 -0.95 -13.37 6.83
N ASN A 126 -0.18 -14.46 6.88
CA ASN A 126 -0.03 -15.40 5.77
C ASN A 126 -1.13 -16.47 5.86
N GLY A 127 -1.85 -16.72 4.77
CA GLY A 127 -2.87 -17.75 4.74
C GLY A 127 -3.89 -17.54 3.62
N THR A 128 -5.16 -17.83 3.91
CA THR A 128 -6.28 -17.56 3.01
C THR A 128 -7.26 -16.56 3.62
N LYS A 129 -7.91 -15.78 2.76
CA LYS A 129 -8.99 -14.85 3.12
C LYS A 129 -10.07 -14.96 2.04
N VAL A 130 -11.35 -14.89 2.44
CA VAL A 130 -12.45 -14.82 1.48
C VAL A 130 -12.48 -13.39 0.93
N ILE A 131 -12.07 -13.24 -0.34
CA ILE A 131 -11.97 -11.95 -1.04
C ILE A 131 -12.76 -12.06 -2.34
N GLY A 132 -13.44 -10.98 -2.70
CA GLY A 132 -14.23 -10.95 -3.92
C GLY A 132 -14.76 -9.58 -4.28
N MET A 133 -15.27 -9.48 -5.50
CA MET A 133 -16.02 -8.33 -5.98
C MET A 133 -17.41 -8.77 -6.46
N GLY A 134 -18.42 -7.96 -6.16
CA GLY A 134 -19.80 -8.26 -6.52
C GLY A 134 -20.28 -9.60 -5.96
N LYS A 135 -20.57 -10.57 -6.84
CA LYS A 135 -21.04 -11.91 -6.47
C LYS A 135 -19.93 -12.96 -6.39
N ASN A 136 -18.68 -12.60 -6.72
CA ASN A 136 -17.57 -13.55 -6.88
C ASN A 136 -16.68 -13.56 -5.63
N TRP A 137 -17.16 -14.14 -4.54
CA TRP A 137 -16.40 -14.31 -3.30
C TRP A 137 -15.79 -15.72 -3.22
N LYS A 138 -14.47 -15.80 -3.05
CA LYS A 138 -13.74 -17.07 -3.00
C LYS A 138 -12.59 -16.97 -2.00
N GLU A 139 -12.13 -18.10 -1.48
CA GLU A 139 -10.87 -18.15 -0.74
C GLU A 139 -9.71 -17.82 -1.67
N ARG A 140 -8.87 -16.87 -1.24
CA ARG A 140 -7.68 -16.42 -1.96
C ARG A 140 -6.47 -16.43 -1.04
N LYS A 141 -5.29 -16.69 -1.61
CA LYS A 141 -4.02 -16.55 -0.88
C LYS A 141 -3.82 -15.09 -0.50
N VAL A 142 -3.44 -14.86 0.75
CA VAL A 142 -3.01 -13.56 1.26
C VAL A 142 -1.69 -13.67 2.01
N ASP A 143 -0.96 -12.57 2.07
CA ASP A 143 0.27 -12.50 2.83
C ASP A 143 0.52 -11.12 3.45
N ARG A 144 1.45 -11.09 4.38
CA ARG A 144 1.99 -9.88 5.02
C ARG A 144 2.91 -9.14 4.07
N PHE A 145 2.92 -7.81 4.14
CA PHE A 145 3.77 -6.99 3.26
C PHE A 145 5.25 -7.35 3.36
N GLU A 146 5.74 -7.58 4.57
CA GLU A 146 7.12 -7.98 4.84
C GLU A 146 7.52 -9.26 4.08
N ASN A 147 6.64 -10.26 4.07
CA ASN A 147 6.89 -11.51 3.34
C ASN A 147 6.94 -11.25 1.83
N LEU A 148 6.04 -10.41 1.30
CA LEU A 148 6.02 -10.06 -0.12
C LEU A 148 7.27 -9.28 -0.55
N VAL A 149 7.77 -8.37 0.29
CA VAL A 149 9.03 -7.65 0.08
C VAL A 149 10.21 -8.62 0.02
N LYS A 150 10.24 -9.61 0.91
CA LYS A 150 11.26 -10.66 0.94
C LYS A 150 11.19 -11.56 -0.29
N GLU A 151 10.00 -12.03 -0.68
CA GLU A 151 9.78 -12.84 -1.89
C GLU A 151 10.21 -12.11 -3.16
N ALA A 152 9.98 -10.79 -3.22
CA ALA A 152 10.43 -9.92 -4.31
C ALA A 152 11.96 -9.68 -4.33
N GLY A 153 12.69 -10.11 -3.30
CA GLY A 153 14.13 -9.87 -3.12
C GLY A 153 14.47 -8.42 -2.79
N MET A 154 13.53 -7.67 -2.21
CA MET A 154 13.66 -6.23 -1.93
C MET A 154 13.88 -5.95 -0.43
N GLU A 155 14.16 -6.97 0.38
CA GLU A 155 14.47 -6.81 1.81
C GLU A 155 15.65 -5.85 2.02
N GLY A 156 15.51 -4.92 2.96
CA GLY A 156 16.52 -3.89 3.25
C GLY A 156 16.68 -2.80 2.19
N ARG A 157 15.93 -2.85 1.07
CA ARG A 157 15.93 -1.78 0.06
C ARG A 157 14.87 -0.73 0.37
N PRO A 158 15.11 0.55 0.01
CA PRO A 158 14.05 1.55 -0.02
C PRO A 158 12.94 1.14 -1.00
N ILE A 159 11.69 1.34 -0.58
CA ILE A 159 10.50 1.14 -1.39
C ILE A 159 9.93 2.53 -1.68
N ASP A 160 9.99 2.94 -2.94
CA ASP A 160 9.70 4.32 -3.33
C ASP A 160 8.21 4.64 -3.23
N VAL A 161 7.36 3.71 -3.66
CA VAL A 161 5.91 3.87 -3.62
C VAL A 161 5.26 2.55 -3.26
N VAL A 162 4.34 2.59 -2.30
CA VAL A 162 3.34 1.54 -2.12
C VAL A 162 1.97 2.11 -2.47
N LYS A 163 1.34 1.59 -3.52
CA LYS A 163 -0.06 1.86 -3.85
C LYS A 163 -0.94 0.81 -3.14
N LEU A 164 -1.94 1.27 -2.38
CA LEU A 164 -2.94 0.43 -1.71
C LEU A 164 -4.33 0.87 -2.13
N ASP A 165 -5.01 0.04 -2.92
CA ASP A 165 -6.37 0.29 -3.39
C ASP A 165 -7.14 -1.03 -3.32
N VAL A 166 -7.37 -1.52 -2.09
CA VAL A 166 -7.73 -2.91 -1.81
C VAL A 166 -8.92 -3.00 -0.87
N GLU A 167 -10.09 -3.34 -1.39
CA GLU A 167 -11.35 -3.46 -0.64
C GLU A 167 -11.20 -4.02 0.80
N LEU A 168 -11.06 -3.12 1.79
CA LEU A 168 -11.02 -3.34 3.24
C LEU A 168 -9.72 -3.92 3.85
N SER A 169 -8.69 -4.18 3.05
CA SER A 169 -7.41 -4.71 3.56
C SER A 169 -6.37 -3.62 3.86
N GLU A 170 -6.67 -2.34 3.62
CA GLU A 170 -5.74 -1.23 3.93
C GLU A 170 -5.47 -1.13 5.44
N LEU A 171 -6.50 -1.34 6.25
CA LEU A 171 -6.37 -1.31 7.71
C LEU A 171 -5.59 -2.51 8.24
N ASP A 172 -5.77 -3.69 7.65
CA ASP A 172 -5.00 -4.88 8.01
C ASP A 172 -3.51 -4.63 7.71
N PHE A 173 -3.19 -4.09 6.52
CA PHE A 173 -1.83 -3.66 6.18
C PHE A 173 -1.27 -2.69 7.23
N LEU A 174 -1.99 -1.61 7.56
CA LEU A 174 -1.50 -0.60 8.51
C LEU A 174 -1.30 -1.18 9.91
N GLN A 175 -2.18 -2.07 10.38
CA GLN A 175 -2.02 -2.75 11.66
C GLN A 175 -0.72 -3.54 11.70
N ASP A 176 -0.46 -4.37 10.68
CA ASP A 176 0.77 -5.14 10.62
C ASP A 176 2.01 -4.24 10.58
N MET A 177 1.98 -3.21 9.73
CA MET A 177 3.09 -2.27 9.57
C MET A 177 3.40 -1.49 10.85
N LEU A 178 2.38 -1.08 11.60
CA LEU A 178 2.54 -0.27 12.81
C LEU A 178 2.89 -1.08 14.06
N PHE A 179 2.52 -2.35 14.13
CA PHE A 179 2.69 -3.15 15.35
C PHE A 179 3.71 -4.28 15.20
N ASN A 180 3.90 -4.84 14.01
CA ASN A 180 4.76 -6.00 13.80
C ASN A 180 5.94 -5.74 12.84
N SER A 181 5.78 -4.86 11.84
CA SER A 181 6.76 -4.67 10.75
C SER A 181 7.26 -3.22 10.62
N ARG A 182 7.48 -2.53 11.73
CA ARG A 182 7.91 -1.11 11.75
C ARG A 182 9.19 -0.84 10.96
N HIS A 183 10.13 -1.79 10.93
CA HIS A 183 11.36 -1.68 10.15
C HIS A 183 11.09 -1.65 8.64
N VAL A 184 10.10 -2.39 8.16
CA VAL A 184 9.66 -2.33 6.76
C VAL A 184 8.88 -1.03 6.51
N LEU A 185 8.09 -0.54 7.47
CA LEU A 185 7.40 0.74 7.32
C LEU A 185 8.40 1.88 7.11
N GLY A 186 9.51 1.85 7.87
CA GLY A 186 10.60 2.81 7.74
C GLY A 186 11.36 2.77 6.42
N SER A 187 11.20 1.72 5.59
CA SER A 187 11.80 1.67 4.25
C SER A 187 10.89 2.22 3.15
N ILE A 188 9.61 2.48 3.46
CA ILE A 188 8.65 3.03 2.50
C ILE A 188 8.78 4.54 2.47
N LYS A 189 8.98 5.12 1.28
CA LYS A 189 9.07 6.56 1.11
C LYS A 189 7.70 7.23 0.99
N GLN A 190 6.78 6.59 0.26
CA GLN A 190 5.45 7.13 -0.03
C GLN A 190 4.38 6.04 -0.02
N LEU A 191 3.24 6.35 0.61
CA LEU A 191 2.02 5.54 0.58
C LEU A 191 0.95 6.28 -0.24
N ALA A 192 0.49 5.67 -1.33
CA ALA A 192 -0.63 6.16 -2.13
C ALA A 192 -1.83 5.24 -1.87
N MET A 193 -2.77 5.64 -1.01
CA MET A 193 -3.74 4.73 -0.42
C MET A 193 -5.17 5.22 -0.54
N GLU A 194 -6.05 4.42 -1.14
CA GLU A 194 -7.50 4.61 -1.10
C GLU A 194 -8.09 3.86 0.10
N ILE A 195 -8.63 4.60 1.07
CA ILE A 195 -9.17 3.98 2.29
C ILE A 195 -10.60 3.52 2.05
N HIS A 196 -10.77 2.22 1.86
CA HIS A 196 -12.07 1.56 1.91
C HIS A 196 -12.47 1.34 3.38
N SER A 197 -13.59 1.91 3.80
CA SER A 197 -14.10 1.70 5.16
C SER A 197 -15.59 1.41 5.16
N HIS A 198 -16.05 0.65 6.14
CA HIS A 198 -17.47 0.45 6.41
C HIS A 198 -18.19 1.74 6.85
N PHE A 199 -17.44 2.82 7.13
CA PHE A 199 -18.00 4.11 7.50
C PHE A 199 -18.29 4.95 6.25
N ARG A 200 -19.56 5.35 6.08
CA ARG A 200 -19.90 6.43 5.14
C ARG A 200 -19.35 7.75 5.67
N ILE A 201 -18.25 8.23 5.10
CA ILE A 201 -17.81 9.62 5.31
C ILE A 201 -18.77 10.52 4.51
N PRO A 202 -19.54 11.42 5.16
CA PRO A 202 -20.46 12.30 4.43
C PRO A 202 -19.69 13.22 3.48
N SER A 203 -19.90 13.06 2.18
CA SER A 203 -19.30 13.94 1.17
C SER A 203 -20.03 15.28 1.12
N LYS A 204 -19.59 16.25 1.93
CA LYS A 204 -19.98 17.66 1.76
C LYS A 204 -19.14 18.35 0.66
N VAL A 205 -19.08 17.78 -0.53
CA VAL A 205 -18.69 18.51 -1.76
C VAL A 205 -19.46 17.90 -2.92
N ALA A 206 -20.53 18.58 -3.35
CA ALA A 206 -21.12 18.32 -4.65
C ALA A 206 -20.05 18.65 -5.72
N GLY A 207 -19.57 17.64 -6.46
CA GLY A 207 -18.94 17.87 -7.76
C GLY A 207 -17.60 17.21 -8.06
N ARG A 208 -16.86 16.61 -7.11
CA ARG A 208 -15.66 15.83 -7.42
C ARG A 208 -15.50 14.65 -6.45
N ARG A 209 -15.60 13.43 -6.96
CA ARG A 209 -15.04 12.25 -6.29
C ARG A 209 -13.52 12.40 -6.43
N ASN A 210 -12.88 12.95 -5.41
CA ASN A 210 -11.47 12.72 -5.21
C ASN A 210 -11.38 11.49 -4.31
N SER A 211 -10.84 10.42 -4.87
CA SER A 211 -10.21 9.34 -4.12
C SER A 211 -9.20 9.99 -3.17
N LEU A 212 -9.23 9.57 -1.90
CA LEU A 212 -8.06 9.76 -1.02
C LEU A 212 -7.00 8.75 -1.43
#